data_AF-A0A965TUV5-F1
#
_entry.id   AF-A0A965TUV5-F1
#
_cell.length_a   1.000
_cell.length_b   1.000
_cell.length_c   1.000
_cell.angle_alpha   90.00
_cell.angle_beta   90.00
_cell.angle_gamma   90.00
#
_symmetry.space_group_name_H-M   'P 1'
#
loop_
_entity.id
_entity.type
_entity.pdbx_description
1 polymer ?
#
loop_
_entity_poly.entity_id
_entity_poly.type
_entity_poly.pdbx_seq_one_letter_code
_entity_poly.pdbx_strand_id
1 'polypeptide(L)'
;MGFITFIVYVGLYSLPTSFIHISNNYIPFLILLSSLVVFFPLFLYTVMKKNGPFCTILLIPSKSEFASLTQDILHHSEFEKLKDFFHHTHHIYDHVVRVAYLSYFFSKIFGLDYTSSARGGLLHDFFLYDWREKKKNDNKRSLHGKEHPYIALDNAMLYFDVNKKETDIITKHMFPKTKERPLYAESIIVSVMDKVSTIIEYGKKLLHIKKTYNFS
;
A
#
# COMPACT_ATOMS: atom_id res chain seq x y z
N MET A 1 -14.40 -0.91 -16.18
CA MET A 1 -13.74 0.33 -15.70
C MET A 1 -14.27 1.61 -16.38
N GLY A 2 -15.33 1.56 -17.20
CA GLY A 2 -15.78 2.75 -17.97
C GLY A 2 -16.92 3.55 -17.35
N PHE A 3 -17.92 2.92 -16.72
CA PHE A 3 -19.19 3.61 -16.44
C PHE A 3 -19.21 4.36 -15.08
N ILE A 4 -18.73 3.74 -14.01
CA ILE A 4 -18.70 4.37 -12.67
C ILE A 4 -17.73 5.55 -12.65
N THR A 5 -16.55 5.38 -13.26
CA THR A 5 -15.55 6.44 -13.38
C THR A 5 -16.08 7.60 -14.22
N PHE A 6 -16.86 7.33 -15.27
CA PHE A 6 -17.51 8.34 -16.10
C PHE A 6 -18.59 9.12 -15.34
N ILE A 7 -19.43 8.46 -14.55
CA ILE A 7 -20.46 9.13 -13.74
C ILE A 7 -19.83 10.03 -12.66
N VAL A 8 -18.80 9.55 -11.97
CA VAL A 8 -18.08 10.36 -10.97
C VAL A 8 -17.39 11.55 -11.65
N TYR A 9 -16.81 11.35 -12.84
CA TYR A 9 -16.18 12.40 -13.62
C TYR A 9 -17.18 13.48 -14.06
N VAL A 10 -18.31 13.10 -14.65
CA VAL A 10 -19.35 14.05 -15.10
C VAL A 10 -20.00 14.79 -13.92
N GLY A 11 -20.20 14.12 -12.79
CA GLY A 11 -20.72 14.75 -11.57
C GLY A 11 -19.79 15.82 -11.00
N LEU A 12 -18.47 15.58 -11.02
CA LEU A 12 -17.46 16.52 -10.51
C LEU A 12 -17.32 17.78 -11.38
N TYR A 13 -17.49 17.67 -12.71
CA TYR A 13 -17.40 18.79 -13.65
C TYR A 13 -18.67 19.66 -13.72
N SER A 14 -19.78 19.20 -13.14
CA SER A 14 -21.02 19.97 -13.03
C SER A 14 -21.03 20.93 -11.84
N LEU A 15 -20.01 20.91 -10.98
CA LEU A 15 -19.92 21.75 -9.79
C LEU A 15 -19.25 23.11 -10.08
N PRO A 16 -19.58 24.19 -9.32
CA PRO A 16 -18.96 25.50 -9.48
C PRO A 16 -17.42 25.45 -9.37
N THR A 17 -16.72 26.33 -10.09
CA THR A 17 -15.24 26.37 -10.16
C THR A 17 -14.56 26.54 -8.81
N SER A 18 -15.21 27.17 -7.83
CA SER A 18 -14.76 27.25 -6.43
C SER A 18 -14.78 25.89 -5.71
N PHE A 19 -15.73 25.01 -6.04
CA PHE A 19 -15.79 23.62 -5.55
C PHE A 19 -14.76 22.73 -6.25
N ILE A 20 -14.41 23.00 -7.50
CA ILE A 20 -13.40 22.25 -8.27
C ILE A 20 -12.00 22.40 -7.66
N HIS A 21 -11.67 23.60 -7.14
CA HIS A 21 -10.37 23.85 -6.51
C HIS A 21 -10.24 23.18 -5.13
N ILE A 22 -11.34 23.02 -4.40
CA ILE A 22 -11.42 22.24 -3.17
C ILE A 22 -11.41 20.74 -3.52
N SER A 23 -12.15 20.31 -4.55
CA SER A 23 -12.30 18.90 -4.93
C SER A 23 -11.00 18.28 -5.44
N ASN A 24 -10.13 19.01 -6.15
CA ASN A 24 -8.85 18.45 -6.65
C ASN A 24 -7.96 17.85 -5.55
N ASN A 25 -8.01 18.38 -4.31
CA ASN A 25 -7.27 17.81 -3.19
C ASN A 25 -7.95 16.57 -2.58
N TYR A 26 -9.27 16.41 -2.73
CA TYR A 26 -10.04 15.31 -2.16
C TYR A 26 -10.43 14.22 -3.18
N ILE A 27 -10.31 14.49 -4.47
CA ILE A 27 -10.57 13.54 -5.56
C ILE A 27 -9.75 12.25 -5.40
N PRO A 28 -8.44 12.29 -5.08
CA PRO A 28 -7.67 11.07 -4.82
C PRO A 28 -8.23 10.25 -3.63
N PHE A 29 -8.68 10.94 -2.57
CA PHE A 29 -9.30 10.30 -1.41
C PHE A 29 -10.68 9.70 -1.73
N LEU A 30 -11.48 10.36 -2.57
CA LEU A 30 -12.80 9.89 -3.01
C LEU A 30 -12.69 8.68 -3.95
N ILE A 31 -11.74 8.69 -4.88
CA ILE A 31 -11.46 7.54 -5.77
C ILE A 31 -10.95 6.36 -4.93
N LEU A 32 -10.08 6.61 -3.97
CA LEU A 32 -9.58 5.57 -3.08
C LEU A 32 -10.69 5.00 -2.20
N LEU A 33 -11.49 5.85 -1.56
CA LEU A 33 -12.62 5.46 -0.70
C LEU A 33 -13.66 4.66 -1.49
N SER A 34 -14.01 5.09 -2.70
CA SER A 34 -14.94 4.34 -3.56
C SER A 34 -14.39 2.98 -3.98
N SER A 35 -13.08 2.86 -4.25
CA SER A 35 -12.46 1.57 -4.56
C SER A 35 -12.47 0.61 -3.36
N LEU A 36 -12.25 1.13 -2.15
CA LEU A 36 -12.33 0.35 -0.91
C LEU A 36 -13.77 -0.08 -0.61
N VAL A 37 -14.75 0.80 -0.79
CA VAL A 37 -16.16 0.50 -0.46
C VAL A 37 -16.79 -0.52 -1.42
N VAL A 38 -16.37 -0.56 -2.69
CA VAL A 38 -16.98 -1.48 -3.68
C VAL A 38 -16.23 -2.80 -3.76
N PHE A 39 -14.90 -2.79 -3.84
CA PHE A 39 -14.13 -4.00 -4.12
C PHE A 39 -13.75 -4.78 -2.87
N PHE A 40 -13.57 -4.10 -1.73
CA PHE A 40 -13.15 -4.77 -0.50
C PHE A 40 -14.25 -5.65 0.13
N PRO A 41 -15.54 -5.25 0.22
CA PRO A 41 -16.58 -6.12 0.77
C PRO A 41 -16.82 -7.37 -0.07
N LEU A 42 -16.76 -7.26 -1.40
CA LEU A 42 -16.87 -8.41 -2.29
C LEU A 42 -15.67 -9.35 -2.12
N PHE A 43 -14.46 -8.79 -2.02
CA PHE A 43 -13.26 -9.55 -1.71
C PHE A 43 -13.40 -10.30 -0.37
N LEU A 44 -13.77 -9.60 0.71
CA LEU A 44 -14.01 -10.20 2.02
C LEU A 44 -15.03 -11.32 1.96
N TYR A 45 -16.16 -11.11 1.28
CA TYR A 45 -17.17 -12.14 1.09
C TYR A 45 -16.60 -13.39 0.41
N THR A 46 -15.83 -13.23 -0.67
CA THR A 46 -15.23 -14.37 -1.38
C THR A 46 -14.22 -15.13 -0.53
N VAL A 47 -13.39 -14.43 0.24
CA VAL A 47 -12.40 -15.02 1.14
C VAL A 47 -13.07 -15.77 2.29
N MET A 48 -14.06 -15.14 2.93
CA MET A 48 -14.82 -15.73 4.03
C MET A 48 -15.62 -16.97 3.58
N LYS A 49 -16.22 -16.94 2.38
CA LYS A 49 -16.94 -18.09 1.82
C LYS A 49 -16.01 -19.27 1.52
N LYS A 50 -14.78 -19.01 1.07
CA LYS A 50 -13.80 -20.04 0.71
C LYS A 50 -13.18 -20.72 1.94
N ASN A 51 -12.87 -19.96 2.98
CA ASN A 51 -12.10 -20.44 4.12
C ASN A 51 -12.96 -20.96 5.29
N GLY A 52 -14.29 -20.80 5.23
CA GLY A 52 -15.19 -21.24 6.30
C GLY A 52 -15.12 -20.38 7.57
N PRO A 53 -15.91 -20.68 8.61
CA PRO A 53 -15.84 -19.96 9.89
C PRO A 53 -14.47 -20.17 10.54
N PHE A 54 -13.81 -19.07 10.89
CA PHE A 54 -12.45 -19.06 11.41
C PHE A 54 -12.34 -19.69 12.82
N CYS A 55 -11.28 -20.46 13.04
CA CYS A 55 -10.91 -20.91 14.39
C CYS A 55 -10.18 -19.76 15.11
N THR A 56 -10.89 -19.06 15.99
CA THR A 56 -10.50 -17.74 16.53
C THR A 56 -9.21 -17.73 17.38
N ILE A 57 -8.85 -18.87 17.98
CA ILE A 57 -7.73 -18.95 18.95
C ILE A 57 -6.36 -18.97 18.26
N LEU A 58 -6.22 -19.62 17.10
CA LEU A 58 -4.94 -19.69 16.36
C LEU A 58 -4.64 -18.42 15.54
N LEU A 59 -5.61 -17.51 15.42
CA LEU A 59 -5.52 -16.34 14.55
C LEU A 59 -5.13 -15.05 15.27
N ILE A 60 -4.85 -15.10 16.57
CA ILE A 60 -4.44 -13.92 17.34
C ILE A 60 -3.10 -13.41 16.78
N PRO A 61 -3.07 -12.21 16.17
CA PRO A 61 -1.83 -11.65 15.64
C PRO A 61 -0.95 -11.21 16.80
N SER A 62 0.30 -11.64 16.81
CA SER A 62 1.30 -11.23 17.79
C SER A 62 2.44 -10.47 17.12
N LYS A 63 3.01 -9.50 17.84
CA LYS A 63 4.19 -8.74 17.38
C LYS A 63 5.44 -9.61 17.31
N SER A 64 5.58 -10.57 18.23
CA SER A 64 6.72 -11.49 18.26
C SER A 64 6.73 -12.43 17.06
N GLU A 65 5.57 -12.96 16.66
CA GLU A 65 5.45 -13.79 15.45
C GLU A 65 5.74 -12.96 14.20
N PHE A 66 5.16 -11.74 14.09
CA PHE A 66 5.50 -10.85 12.98
C PHE A 66 7.02 -10.61 12.89
N ALA A 67 7.67 -10.32 14.02
CA ALA A 67 9.11 -10.13 14.08
C ALA A 67 9.88 -11.39 13.66
N SER A 68 9.49 -12.57 14.11
CA SER A 68 10.19 -13.81 13.75
C SER A 68 10.06 -14.16 12.26
N LEU A 69 8.93 -13.83 11.62
CA LEU A 69 8.69 -14.06 10.19
C LEU A 69 9.48 -13.10 9.27
N THR A 70 9.93 -11.97 9.82
CA THR A 70 10.47 -10.85 9.04
C THR A 70 11.85 -10.38 9.49
N GLN A 71 12.42 -10.98 10.53
CA GLN A 71 13.70 -10.56 11.13
C GLN A 71 14.87 -10.55 10.13
N ASP A 72 14.88 -11.46 9.17
CA ASP A 72 15.89 -11.56 8.12
C ASP A 72 15.87 -10.31 7.21
N ILE A 73 14.68 -9.78 6.92
CA ILE A 73 14.50 -8.56 6.13
C ILE A 73 14.76 -7.32 7.01
N LEU A 74 14.16 -7.26 8.20
CA LEU A 74 14.23 -6.08 9.07
C LEU A 74 15.64 -5.76 9.56
N HIS A 75 16.51 -6.76 9.71
CA HIS A 75 17.90 -6.58 10.14
C HIS A 75 18.90 -6.55 8.98
N HIS A 76 18.44 -6.61 7.73
CA HIS A 76 19.33 -6.56 6.57
C HIS A 76 19.77 -5.13 6.29
N SER A 77 21.07 -4.91 6.14
CA SER A 77 21.66 -3.57 5.95
C SER A 77 21.09 -2.83 4.73
N GLU A 78 20.88 -3.53 3.61
CA GLU A 78 20.27 -2.94 2.42
C GLU A 78 18.82 -2.52 2.65
N PHE A 79 18.06 -3.26 3.45
CA PHE A 79 16.69 -2.91 3.78
C PHE A 79 16.62 -1.67 4.69
N GLU A 80 17.58 -1.55 5.63
CA GLU A 80 17.66 -0.38 6.50
C GLU A 80 17.90 0.94 5.76
N LYS A 81 18.51 0.91 4.56
CA LYS A 81 18.68 2.10 3.71
C LYS A 81 17.36 2.75 3.31
N LEU A 82 16.21 2.05 3.42
CA LEU A 82 14.89 2.67 3.27
C LEU A 82 14.61 3.78 4.30
N LYS A 83 15.40 3.87 5.37
CA LYS A 83 15.40 4.99 6.32
C LYS A 83 15.99 6.27 5.72
N ASP A 84 16.73 6.22 4.62
CA ASP A 84 17.33 7.41 3.99
C ASP A 84 16.43 8.00 2.89
N PHE A 85 15.42 7.25 2.45
CA PHE A 85 14.48 7.66 1.41
C PHE A 85 13.10 7.97 1.99
N PHE A 86 12.39 8.93 1.39
CA PHE A 86 11.06 9.34 1.87
C PHE A 86 9.95 8.95 0.89
N HIS A 87 8.82 8.48 1.44
CA HIS A 87 7.60 8.21 0.70
C HIS A 87 6.81 9.53 0.50
N HIS A 88 5.76 9.77 1.29
CA HIS A 88 4.99 11.02 1.23
C HIS A 88 5.47 12.06 2.24
N THR A 89 5.52 11.66 3.51
CA THR A 89 5.82 12.53 4.65
C THR A 89 6.80 11.91 5.64
N HIS A 90 7.06 10.60 5.52
CA HIS A 90 7.92 9.81 6.38
C HIS A 90 8.85 8.94 5.54
N HIS A 91 9.81 8.29 6.19
CA HIS A 91 10.72 7.34 5.57
C HIS A 91 9.96 6.18 4.90
N ILE A 92 10.47 5.67 3.78
CA ILE A 92 9.90 4.48 3.13
C ILE A 92 9.88 3.30 4.11
N TYR A 93 10.92 3.18 4.95
CA TYR A 93 10.99 2.17 6.00
C TYR A 93 9.74 2.15 6.91
N ASP A 94 9.33 3.31 7.43
CA ASP A 94 8.17 3.41 8.33
C ASP A 94 6.86 3.07 7.61
N HIS A 95 6.79 3.38 6.30
CA HIS A 95 5.65 3.03 5.46
C HIS A 95 5.55 1.52 5.30
N VAL A 96 6.60 0.87 4.78
CA VAL A 96 6.57 -0.56 4.46
C VAL A 96 6.41 -1.43 5.70
N VAL A 97 7.01 -1.07 6.85
CA VAL A 97 6.81 -1.79 8.12
C VAL A 97 5.36 -1.75 8.58
N ARG A 98 4.69 -0.60 8.43
CA ARG A 98 3.26 -0.46 8.76
C ARG A 98 2.38 -1.26 7.81
N VAL A 99 2.65 -1.21 6.51
CA VAL A 99 1.92 -1.99 5.50
C VAL A 99 2.07 -3.49 5.77
N ALA A 100 3.29 -3.96 6.03
CA ALA A 100 3.59 -5.34 6.35
C ALA A 100 2.83 -5.82 7.59
N TYR A 101 2.88 -5.07 8.69
CA TYR A 101 2.22 -5.45 9.93
C TYR A 101 0.70 -5.52 9.79
N LEU A 102 0.09 -4.52 9.14
CA LEU A 102 -1.36 -4.53 8.91
C LEU A 102 -1.76 -5.69 7.97
N SER A 103 -0.96 -5.95 6.93
CA SER A 103 -1.23 -7.04 5.98
C SER A 103 -1.12 -8.41 6.62
N TYR A 104 -0.11 -8.62 7.47
CA TYR A 104 0.02 -9.78 8.34
C TYR A 104 -1.22 -9.96 9.21
N PHE A 105 -1.63 -8.90 9.93
CA PHE A 105 -2.77 -8.92 10.85
C PHE A 105 -4.06 -9.38 10.14
N PHE A 106 -4.40 -8.74 9.02
CA PHE A 106 -5.61 -9.09 8.27
C PHE A 106 -5.51 -10.45 7.58
N SER A 107 -4.34 -10.79 7.01
CA SER A 107 -4.15 -12.10 6.40
C SER A 107 -4.31 -13.22 7.40
N LYS A 108 -3.84 -13.02 8.64
CA LYS A 108 -4.04 -13.99 9.73
C LYS A 108 -5.52 -14.12 10.08
N ILE A 109 -6.22 -13.01 10.31
CA ILE A 109 -7.68 -13.02 10.57
C ILE A 109 -8.46 -13.74 9.46
N PHE A 110 -8.03 -13.59 8.21
CA PHE A 110 -8.68 -14.21 7.05
C PHE A 110 -8.18 -15.61 6.71
N GLY A 111 -7.32 -16.21 7.54
CA GLY A 111 -6.76 -17.55 7.31
C GLY A 111 -5.98 -17.67 6.00
N LEU A 112 -5.34 -16.57 5.57
CA LEU A 112 -4.49 -16.50 4.40
C LEU A 112 -3.02 -16.72 4.79
N ASP A 113 -2.13 -16.75 3.80
CA ASP A 113 -0.68 -16.87 4.00
C ASP A 113 -0.11 -15.55 4.54
N TYR A 114 -0.23 -15.37 5.85
CA TYR A 114 0.21 -14.19 6.56
C TYR A 114 1.74 -14.01 6.53
N THR A 115 2.51 -15.08 6.31
CA THR A 115 3.97 -15.01 6.13
C THR A 115 4.32 -14.28 4.84
N SER A 116 3.75 -14.71 3.71
CA SER A 116 3.97 -14.04 2.42
C SER A 116 3.45 -12.60 2.44
N SER A 117 2.32 -12.34 3.11
CA SER A 117 1.81 -10.96 3.27
C SER A 117 2.73 -10.07 4.09
N ALA A 118 3.34 -10.60 5.16
CA ALA A 118 4.29 -9.85 5.99
C ALA A 118 5.56 -9.51 5.18
N ARG A 119 6.17 -10.53 4.56
CA ARG A 119 7.42 -10.41 3.81
C ARG A 119 7.24 -9.57 2.54
N GLY A 120 6.26 -9.91 1.71
CA GLY A 120 5.93 -9.13 0.51
C GLY A 120 5.51 -7.70 0.85
N GLY A 121 4.84 -7.48 1.98
CA GLY A 121 4.50 -6.15 2.49
C GLY A 121 5.72 -5.32 2.88
N LEU A 122 6.81 -5.91 3.38
CA LEU A 122 8.05 -5.17 3.63
C LEU A 122 8.75 -4.80 2.31
N LEU A 123 8.69 -5.70 1.33
CA LEU A 123 9.50 -5.59 0.11
C LEU A 123 8.81 -4.85 -1.04
N HIS A 124 7.50 -4.55 -0.96
CA HIS A 124 6.74 -3.99 -2.08
C HIS A 124 7.30 -2.67 -2.65
N ASP A 125 7.96 -1.88 -1.80
CA ASP A 125 8.54 -0.58 -2.10
C ASP A 125 10.08 -0.55 -1.92
N PHE A 126 10.73 -1.71 -2.04
CA PHE A 126 12.17 -1.87 -1.83
C PHE A 126 13.02 -1.40 -3.03
N PHE A 127 12.82 -0.17 -3.51
CA PHE A 127 13.46 0.34 -4.73
C PHE A 127 14.74 1.17 -4.52
N LEU A 128 15.06 1.59 -3.29
CA LEU A 128 16.37 2.19 -2.91
C LEU A 128 16.83 3.45 -3.70
N TYR A 129 15.91 4.34 -4.09
CA TYR A 129 16.27 5.64 -4.68
C TYR A 129 15.26 6.75 -4.31
N ASP A 130 15.62 8.04 -4.39
CA ASP A 130 14.65 9.14 -4.23
C ASP A 130 13.90 9.39 -5.55
N TRP A 131 12.64 8.96 -5.61
CA TRP A 131 11.79 9.10 -6.79
C TRP A 131 11.39 10.56 -7.09
N ARG A 132 11.47 11.46 -6.10
CA ARG A 132 11.13 12.89 -6.27
C ARG A 132 12.26 13.64 -6.95
N GLU A 133 13.51 13.27 -6.71
CA GLU A 133 14.65 13.79 -7.46
C GLU A 133 14.55 13.40 -8.93
N LYS A 134 14.25 12.11 -9.20
CA LYS A 134 14.00 11.61 -10.56
C LYS A 134 12.85 12.37 -11.25
N LYS A 135 11.79 12.75 -10.49
CA LYS A 135 10.67 13.54 -11.01
C LYS A 135 11.01 15.01 -11.28
N LYS A 136 11.83 15.65 -10.45
CA LYS A 136 12.24 17.07 -10.62
C LYS A 136 13.13 17.26 -11.85
N ASN A 137 13.97 16.27 -12.15
CA ASN A 137 14.97 16.36 -13.21
C ASN A 137 14.45 15.88 -14.58
N ASP A 138 13.28 15.24 -14.62
CA ASP A 138 12.66 14.76 -15.87
C ASP A 138 11.18 15.17 -15.95
N ASN A 139 10.95 16.38 -16.49
CA ASN A 139 9.64 16.97 -16.70
C ASN A 139 8.74 16.17 -17.66
N LYS A 140 9.25 15.14 -18.37
CA LYS A 140 8.46 14.42 -19.37
C LYS A 140 7.85 13.11 -18.90
N ARG A 141 8.38 12.36 -17.92
CA ARG A 141 7.88 10.97 -17.70
C ARG A 141 8.44 10.27 -16.46
N SER A 142 8.13 10.71 -15.24
CA SER A 142 8.30 9.80 -14.10
C SER A 142 7.22 8.70 -14.14
N LEU A 143 7.50 7.60 -14.84
CA LEU A 143 6.74 6.35 -14.79
C LEU A 143 7.02 5.56 -13.50
N HIS A 144 7.54 6.21 -12.45
CA HIS A 144 7.90 5.58 -11.18
C HIS A 144 6.80 4.63 -10.68
N GLY A 145 5.53 5.03 -10.71
CA GLY A 145 4.40 4.19 -10.30
C GLY A 145 4.17 2.90 -11.10
N LYS A 146 4.84 2.73 -12.24
CA LYS A 146 4.86 1.51 -13.05
C LYS A 146 6.20 0.78 -12.98
N GLU A 147 7.29 1.49 -12.75
CA GLU A 147 8.65 0.95 -12.74
C GLU A 147 9.06 0.40 -11.37
N HIS A 148 8.72 1.10 -10.28
CA HIS A 148 9.19 0.72 -8.94
C HIS A 148 8.76 -0.68 -8.50
N PRO A 149 7.58 -1.24 -8.88
CA PRO A 149 7.24 -2.61 -8.48
C PRO A 149 8.24 -3.64 -9.02
N TYR A 150 8.77 -3.39 -10.23
CA TYR A 150 9.76 -4.29 -10.85
C TYR A 150 11.16 -4.07 -10.28
N ILE A 151 11.56 -2.81 -10.05
CA ILE A 151 12.83 -2.49 -9.40
C ILE A 151 12.86 -3.05 -7.96
N ALA A 152 11.75 -2.93 -7.23
CA ALA A 152 11.60 -3.50 -5.90
C ALA A 152 11.69 -5.02 -5.92
N LEU A 153 11.11 -5.67 -6.93
CA LEU A 153 11.25 -7.12 -7.12
C LEU A 153 12.71 -7.52 -7.41
N ASP A 154 13.38 -6.82 -8.33
CA ASP A 154 14.77 -7.11 -8.68
C ASP A 154 15.69 -7.00 -7.46
N ASN A 155 15.53 -5.93 -6.65
CA ASN A 155 16.24 -5.77 -5.39
C ASN A 155 15.88 -6.86 -4.37
N ALA A 156 14.59 -7.20 -4.25
CA ALA A 156 14.15 -8.23 -3.31
C ALA A 156 14.75 -9.60 -3.66
N MET A 157 14.76 -9.98 -4.94
CA MET A 157 15.36 -11.23 -5.41
C MET A 157 16.89 -11.24 -5.35
N LEU A 158 17.53 -10.06 -5.35
CA LEU A 158 18.98 -9.94 -5.18
C LEU A 158 19.42 -10.23 -3.74
N TYR A 159 18.63 -9.80 -2.75
CA TYR A 159 19.03 -9.86 -1.33
C TYR A 159 18.27 -10.90 -0.49
N PHE A 160 17.15 -11.42 -0.97
CA PHE A 160 16.28 -12.33 -0.21
C PHE A 160 15.72 -13.46 -1.06
N ASP A 161 15.33 -14.55 -0.40
CA ASP A 161 14.51 -15.59 -1.02
C ASP A 161 13.06 -15.10 -1.13
N VAL A 162 12.61 -14.88 -2.36
CA VAL A 162 11.27 -14.36 -2.68
C VAL A 162 10.43 -15.45 -3.34
N ASN A 163 9.27 -15.74 -2.76
CA ASN A 163 8.35 -16.75 -3.30
C ASN A 163 7.39 -16.18 -4.36
N LYS A 164 6.61 -17.04 -5.04
CA LYS A 164 5.67 -16.63 -6.11
C LYS A 164 4.60 -15.64 -5.64
N LYS A 165 4.14 -15.76 -4.40
CA LYS A 165 3.11 -14.90 -3.81
C LYS A 165 3.68 -13.55 -3.41
N GLU A 166 4.87 -13.53 -2.80
CA GLU A 166 5.62 -12.31 -2.52
C GLU A 166 5.95 -11.56 -3.82
N THR A 167 6.34 -12.27 -4.88
CA THR A 167 6.55 -11.70 -6.22
C THR A 167 5.29 -11.01 -6.76
N ASP A 168 4.12 -11.66 -6.64
CA ASP A 168 2.83 -11.10 -7.06
C ASP A 168 2.42 -9.89 -6.21
N ILE A 169 2.67 -9.94 -4.90
CA ILE A 169 2.46 -8.82 -3.97
C ILE A 169 3.29 -7.61 -4.45
N ILE A 170 4.60 -7.80 -4.61
CA ILE A 170 5.53 -6.73 -4.95
C ILE A 170 5.17 -6.12 -6.30
N THR A 171 4.91 -6.92 -7.33
CA THR A 171 4.65 -6.40 -8.69
C THR A 171 3.27 -5.77 -8.86
N LYS A 172 2.27 -6.15 -8.05
CA LYS A 172 0.86 -5.80 -8.27
C LYS A 172 0.22 -4.97 -7.16
N HIS A 173 0.95 -4.60 -6.10
CA HIS A 173 0.42 -3.76 -5.02
C HIS A 173 -0.16 -2.41 -5.50
N MET A 174 0.32 -1.90 -6.64
CA MET A 174 -0.19 -0.67 -7.26
C MET A 174 -1.54 -0.82 -7.97
N PHE A 175 -2.12 -2.01 -8.07
CA PHE A 175 -3.48 -2.17 -8.60
C PHE A 175 -4.49 -1.30 -7.80
N PRO A 176 -5.47 -0.63 -8.43
CA PRO A 176 -5.85 -0.65 -9.85
C PRO A 176 -5.13 0.38 -10.73
N LYS A 177 -4.08 1.05 -10.24
CA LYS A 177 -3.30 2.03 -11.02
C LYS A 177 -2.46 1.35 -12.10
N THR A 178 -1.96 0.15 -11.82
CA THR A 178 -1.30 -0.73 -12.80
C THR A 178 -2.33 -1.66 -13.44
N LYS A 179 -2.06 -2.10 -14.68
CA LYS A 179 -3.00 -2.94 -15.46
C LYS A 179 -3.10 -4.38 -14.95
N GLU A 180 -2.03 -4.87 -14.34
CA GLU A 180 -1.92 -6.26 -13.91
C GLU A 180 -2.75 -6.53 -12.66
N ARG A 181 -3.55 -7.59 -12.73
CA ARG A 181 -4.47 -7.95 -11.65
C ARG A 181 -3.77 -8.88 -10.65
N PRO A 182 -3.88 -8.60 -9.34
CA PRO A 182 -3.45 -9.51 -8.27
C PRO A 182 -3.97 -10.93 -8.49
N LEU A 183 -3.10 -11.94 -8.40
CA LEU A 183 -3.50 -13.35 -8.50
C LEU A 183 -3.89 -13.93 -7.14
N TYR A 184 -3.28 -13.42 -6.08
CA TYR A 184 -3.47 -13.89 -4.71
C TYR A 184 -4.28 -12.90 -3.87
N ALA A 185 -4.99 -13.42 -2.87
CA ALA A 185 -5.78 -12.61 -1.95
C ALA A 185 -4.88 -11.71 -1.09
N GLU A 186 -3.70 -12.23 -0.74
CA GLU A 186 -2.63 -11.56 -0.02
C GLU A 186 -2.15 -10.30 -0.76
N SER A 187 -2.01 -10.37 -2.10
CA SER A 187 -1.67 -9.22 -2.94
C SER A 187 -2.74 -8.12 -2.90
N ILE A 188 -4.02 -8.50 -2.81
CA ILE A 188 -5.12 -7.53 -2.64
C ILE A 188 -5.05 -6.90 -1.25
N ILE A 189 -4.79 -7.67 -0.19
CA ILE A 189 -4.65 -7.16 1.17
C ILE A 189 -3.49 -6.15 1.24
N VAL A 190 -2.30 -6.51 0.75
CA VAL A 190 -1.14 -5.62 0.78
C VAL A 190 -1.42 -4.35 -0.01
N SER A 191 -2.03 -4.47 -1.20
CA SER A 191 -2.46 -3.30 -1.99
C SER A 191 -3.39 -2.37 -1.21
N VAL A 192 -4.38 -2.92 -0.50
CA VAL A 192 -5.32 -2.13 0.29
C VAL A 192 -4.63 -1.49 1.50
N MET A 193 -3.75 -2.23 2.20
CA MET A 193 -3.02 -1.74 3.37
C MET A 193 -1.98 -0.66 3.04
N ASP A 194 -1.34 -0.72 1.86
CA ASP A 194 -0.52 0.35 1.29
C ASP A 194 -1.29 1.68 1.25
N LYS A 195 -2.49 1.67 0.66
CA LYS A 195 -3.32 2.87 0.56
C LYS A 195 -3.82 3.37 1.92
N VAL A 196 -4.17 2.45 2.83
CA VAL A 196 -4.54 2.79 4.21
C VAL A 196 -3.36 3.43 4.95
N SER A 197 -2.15 2.89 4.80
CA SER A 197 -0.92 3.42 5.39
C SER A 197 -0.63 4.84 4.89
N THR A 198 -0.79 5.07 3.59
CA THR A 198 -0.71 6.39 2.97
C THR A 198 -1.70 7.39 3.59
N ILE A 199 -2.97 7.00 3.78
CA ILE A 199 -3.97 7.87 4.45
C ILE A 199 -3.53 8.24 5.87
N ILE A 200 -3.04 7.25 6.64
CA ILE A 200 -2.58 7.47 8.03
C ILE A 200 -1.42 8.48 8.07
N GLU A 201 -0.47 8.39 7.13
CA GLU A 201 0.66 9.33 7.02
C GLU A 201 0.21 10.77 6.74
N TYR A 202 -0.73 10.95 5.81
CA TYR A 202 -1.30 12.26 5.52
C TYR A 202 -2.09 12.82 6.71
N GLY A 203 -2.88 11.98 7.39
CA GLY A 203 -3.62 12.37 8.58
C GLY A 203 -2.72 12.89 9.71
N LYS A 204 -1.61 12.18 9.99
CA LYS A 204 -0.60 12.61 10.97
C LYS A 204 0.03 13.95 10.61
N LYS A 205 0.33 14.18 9.31
CA LYS A 205 0.87 15.47 8.84
C LYS A 205 -0.09 16.62 9.12
N LEU A 206 -1.37 16.44 8.79
CA LEU A 206 -2.40 17.47 8.99
C LEU A 206 -2.58 17.84 10.46
N LEU A 207 -2.56 16.84 11.35
CA LEU A 207 -2.62 17.07 12.81
C LEU A 207 -1.39 17.83 13.31
N HIS A 208 -0.20 17.50 12.81
CA HIS A 208 1.04 18.20 13.19
C HIS A 208 1.04 19.66 12.72
N ILE A 209 0.60 19.92 11.48
CA ILE A 209 0.42 21.28 10.96
C ILE A 209 -0.58 22.05 11.83
N LYS A 210 -1.76 21.50 12.11
CA LYS A 210 -2.77 22.16 12.94
C LYS A 210 -2.25 22.47 14.35
N LYS A 211 -1.45 21.59 14.95
CA LYS A 211 -0.81 21.84 16.26
C LYS A 211 0.21 22.98 16.18
N THR A 212 0.96 23.08 15.09
CA THR A 212 1.97 24.13 14.90
C THR A 212 1.33 25.51 14.70
N TYR A 213 0.20 25.59 13.98
CA TYR A 213 -0.52 26.84 13.73
C TYR A 213 -1.53 27.25 14.83
N ASN A 214 -1.88 26.34 15.75
CA ASN A 214 -2.70 26.66 16.93
C ASN A 214 -1.85 27.08 18.15
N PHE A 215 -0.53 27.24 17.98
CA PHE A 215 0.41 27.71 18.99
C PHE A 215 1.15 29.00 18.56
N SER A 216 0.57 29.75 17.62
CA SER A 216 1.05 31.07 17.19
C SER A 216 0.00 32.13 17.44
#